data_AF-A0A0G4KM51-F1
#
_entry.id   AF-A0A0G4KM51-F1
#
_cell.length_a   1.000
_cell.length_b   1.000
_cell.length_c   1.000
_cell.angle_alpha   90.00
_cell.angle_beta   90.00
_cell.angle_gamma   90.00
#
_symmetry.space_group_name_H-M   'P 1'
#
loop_
_entity.id
_entity.type
_entity.pdbx_description
1 polymer ?
#
loop_
_entity_poly.entity_id
_entity_poly.type
_entity_poly.pdbx_seq_one_letter_code
_entity_poly.pdbx_strand_id
1 'polypeptide(L)'
;MSSNLSFVLNKVHDVSFEEREVPRITSEHDVLAKGSFRYGPGDYKLAIDLVANGSVNVKKLISEVVSFREAEDAFKKVKQGQVIKVLIKGPNEQ
;
A
#
# COMPACT_ATOMS: atom_id res chain seq x y z
N MET A 1 26.04 17.56 -3.27
CA MET A 1 24.60 17.76 -2.98
C MET A 1 24.01 16.39 -2.70
N SER A 2 23.27 16.22 -1.61
CA SER A 2 22.58 14.96 -1.32
C SER A 2 21.40 14.78 -2.28
N SER A 3 21.29 13.62 -2.91
CA SER A 3 20.14 13.24 -3.75
C SER A 3 18.85 13.29 -2.94
N ASN A 4 17.76 13.71 -3.57
CA ASN A 4 16.41 13.67 -3.02
C ASN A 4 15.46 13.10 -4.08
N LEU A 5 15.77 11.87 -4.48
CA LEU A 5 14.98 11.09 -5.40
C LEU A 5 13.59 10.82 -4.81
N SER A 6 12.58 11.48 -5.35
CA SER A 6 11.21 11.47 -4.85
C SER A 6 10.30 10.67 -5.77
N PHE A 7 9.39 9.88 -5.22
CA PHE A 7 8.30 9.26 -5.97
C PHE A 7 7.17 10.29 -6.19
N VAL A 8 6.89 10.62 -7.44
CA VAL A 8 5.89 11.61 -7.82
C VAL A 8 4.72 10.91 -8.50
N LEU A 9 3.50 11.19 -8.06
CA LEU A 9 2.25 10.79 -8.71
C LEU A 9 1.69 12.00 -9.47
N ASN A 10 1.90 12.04 -10.79
CA ASN A 10 1.44 13.14 -11.65
C ASN A 10 -0.06 13.01 -11.97
N LYS A 11 -0.49 11.80 -12.34
CA LYS A 11 -1.88 11.41 -12.60
C LYS A 11 -2.02 9.90 -12.45
N VAL A 12 -3.25 9.41 -12.54
CA VAL A 12 -3.52 7.97 -12.61
C VAL A 12 -2.71 7.38 -13.79
N HIS A 13 -1.84 6.41 -13.52
CA HIS A 13 -0.89 5.74 -14.44
C HIS A 13 0.33 6.56 -14.90
N ASP A 14 0.62 7.66 -14.23
CA ASP A 14 1.80 8.48 -14.50
C ASP A 14 2.54 8.72 -13.18
N VAL A 15 3.51 7.85 -12.94
CA VAL A 15 4.38 7.89 -11.77
C VAL A 15 5.83 7.93 -12.23
N SER A 16 6.64 8.72 -11.55
CA SER A 16 8.05 8.93 -11.86
C SER A 16 8.86 9.00 -10.58
N PHE A 17 10.14 8.63 -10.68
CA PHE A 17 11.13 9.00 -9.67
C PHE A 17 11.90 10.21 -10.20
N GLU A 18 11.80 11.33 -9.49
CA GLU A 18 12.37 12.60 -9.91
C GLU A 18 13.28 13.15 -8.81
N GLU A 19 14.43 13.70 -9.19
CA GLU A 19 15.23 14.50 -8.27
C GLU A 19 14.50 15.82 -8.00
N ARG A 20 14.17 16.07 -6.73
CA ARG A 20 13.52 17.32 -6.31
C ARG A 20 14.39 18.05 -5.32
N GLU A 21 14.33 19.38 -5.32
CA GLU A 21 14.99 20.16 -4.29
C GLU A 21 14.50 19.72 -2.91
N VAL A 22 15.42 19.51 -1.98
CA VAL A 22 15.07 19.24 -0.58
C VAL A 22 14.30 20.47 -0.07
N PRO A 23 13.05 20.31 0.40
CA PRO A 23 12.27 21.45 0.87
C PRO A 23 13.00 22.18 1.99
N ARG A 24 13.13 23.51 1.85
CA ARG A 24 13.65 24.36 2.93
C ARG A 24 12.48 24.79 3.80
N ILE A 25 12.46 24.32 5.03
CA ILE A 25 11.51 24.76 6.05
C ILE A 25 11.78 26.23 6.33
N THR A 26 10.83 27.11 6.02
CA THR A 26 10.99 28.57 6.17
C THR A 26 10.45 29.11 7.49
N SER A 27 9.66 28.30 8.20
CA SER A 27 9.00 28.64 9.46
C SER A 27 8.73 27.38 10.29
N GLU A 28 8.58 27.54 11.61
CA GLU A 28 8.19 26.47 12.55
C GLU A 28 6.83 25.83 12.23
N HIS A 29 6.03 26.45 11.36
CA HIS A 29 4.70 25.98 10.95
C HIS A 29 4.61 25.54 9.48
N ASP A 30 5.75 25.40 8.79
CA ASP A 30 5.82 25.02 7.38
C ASP A 30 5.61 23.49 7.21
N VAL A 31 4.43 23.01 7.63
CA VAL A 31 4.02 21.60 7.65
C VAL A 31 2.72 21.42 6.86
N LEU A 32 2.72 20.45 5.94
CA LEU A 32 1.53 20.07 5.19
C LEU A 32 0.83 18.86 5.84
N ALA A 33 -0.31 19.09 6.47
CA ALA A 33 -1.16 18.02 7.00
C ALA A 33 -2.29 17.69 6.01
N LYS A 34 -2.29 16.46 5.47
CA LYS A 34 -3.36 15.95 4.60
C LYS A 34 -3.97 14.68 5.19
N GLY A 35 -5.28 14.68 5.36
CA GLY A 35 -6.03 13.46 5.68
C GLY A 35 -6.18 12.57 4.45
N SER A 36 -6.19 11.26 4.67
CA SER A 36 -6.53 10.27 3.64
C SER A 36 -7.69 9.41 4.15
N PHE A 37 -8.76 9.32 3.38
CA PHE A 37 -9.93 8.52 3.73
C PHE A 37 -10.21 7.50 2.63
N ARG A 38 -9.85 6.24 2.92
CA ARG A 38 -10.03 5.10 2.01
C ARG A 38 -9.29 5.29 0.69
N TYR A 39 -10.03 5.49 -0.40
CA TYR A 39 -9.55 5.53 -1.78
C TYR A 39 -10.41 6.51 -2.59
N GLY A 40 -9.81 7.08 -3.62
CA GLY A 40 -10.44 8.02 -4.56
C GLY A 40 -10.69 7.41 -5.95
N PRO A 41 -11.30 8.20 -6.85
CA PRO A 41 -11.47 7.83 -8.25
C PRO A 41 -10.13 7.51 -8.91
N GLY A 42 -10.03 6.35 -9.56
CA GLY A 42 -8.82 5.91 -10.27
C GLY A 42 -7.87 5.01 -9.47
N ASP A 43 -7.99 4.95 -8.14
CA ASP A 43 -7.06 4.17 -7.30
C ASP A 43 -7.08 2.68 -7.62
N TYR A 44 -8.26 2.08 -7.83
CA TYR A 44 -8.37 0.67 -8.21
C TYR A 44 -7.69 0.39 -9.55
N LYS A 45 -7.89 1.27 -10.54
CA LYS A 45 -7.30 1.12 -11.87
C LYS A 45 -5.78 1.19 -11.78
N LEU A 46 -5.26 2.19 -11.06
CA LEU A 46 -3.81 2.32 -10.82
C LEU A 46 -3.25 1.11 -10.07
N ALA A 47 -3.92 0.65 -9.01
CA ALA A 47 -3.48 -0.50 -8.22
C ALA A 47 -3.40 -1.78 -9.06
N ILE A 48 -4.38 -2.03 -9.92
CA ILE A 48 -4.37 -3.16 -10.86
C ILE A 48 -3.17 -3.05 -11.80
N ASP A 49 -2.95 -1.88 -12.40
CA ASP A 49 -1.84 -1.69 -13.35
C ASP A 49 -0.47 -1.88 -12.69
N LEU A 50 -0.28 -1.37 -11.46
CA LEU A 50 0.95 -1.55 -10.68
C LEU A 50 1.24 -3.02 -10.36
N VAL A 51 0.19 -3.81 -10.12
CA VAL A 51 0.32 -5.26 -9.89
C VAL A 51 0.57 -5.99 -11.20
N ALA A 52 -0.17 -5.65 -12.26
CA ALA A 52 -0.11 -6.32 -13.55
C ALA A 52 1.23 -6.11 -14.27
N ASN A 53 1.79 -4.90 -14.19
CA ASN A 53 3.09 -4.59 -14.79
C ASN A 53 4.29 -4.96 -13.91
N GLY A 54 4.05 -5.53 -12.72
CA GLY A 54 5.10 -5.99 -11.80
C GLY A 54 5.80 -4.90 -11.00
N SER A 55 5.38 -3.63 -11.09
CA SER A 55 5.97 -2.52 -10.32
C SER A 55 5.81 -2.72 -8.82
N VAL A 56 4.74 -3.39 -8.38
CA VAL A 56 4.48 -3.71 -6.97
C VAL A 56 4.20 -5.20 -6.80
N ASN A 57 5.07 -5.91 -6.07
CA ASN A 57 4.88 -7.32 -5.74
C ASN A 57 4.12 -7.50 -4.41
N VAL A 58 2.79 -7.49 -4.48
CA VAL A 58 1.90 -7.64 -3.31
C VAL A 58 1.90 -9.05 -2.70
N LYS A 59 2.34 -10.08 -3.44
CA LYS A 59 2.33 -11.46 -2.93
C LYS A 59 3.21 -11.62 -1.69
N LYS A 60 4.27 -10.81 -1.57
CA LYS A 60 5.16 -10.79 -0.40
C LYS A 60 4.48 -10.33 0.90
N LEU A 61 3.33 -9.66 0.81
CA LEU A 61 2.57 -9.22 1.98
C LEU A 61 1.70 -10.34 2.57
N ILE A 62 1.39 -11.38 1.79
CA ILE A 62 0.55 -12.50 2.21
C ILE A 62 1.39 -13.39 3.15
N SER A 63 1.04 -13.38 4.42
CA SER A 63 1.70 -14.20 5.45
C SER A 63 1.13 -15.61 5.51
N GLU A 64 -0.17 -15.77 5.28
CA GLU A 64 -0.86 -17.06 5.39
C GLU A 64 -2.09 -17.08 4.48
N VAL A 65 -2.43 -18.27 3.98
CA VAL A 65 -3.70 -18.56 3.31
C VAL A 65 -4.36 -19.69 4.08
N VAL A 66 -5.57 -19.45 4.60
CA VAL A 66 -6.29 -20.40 5.45
C VAL A 66 -7.61 -20.79 4.83
N SER A 67 -8.15 -21.95 5.24
CA SER A 67 -9.51 -22.34 4.87
C SER A 67 -10.55 -21.47 5.59
N PHE A 68 -11.78 -21.44 5.07
CA PHE A 68 -12.88 -20.72 5.72
C PHE A 68 -13.13 -21.18 7.16
N ARG A 69 -12.91 -22.47 7.46
CA ARG A 69 -13.12 -23.05 8.81
C ARG A 69 -12.15 -22.49 9.84
N GLU A 70 -10.99 -22.00 9.40
CA GLU A 70 -9.92 -21.46 10.26
C GLU A 70 -10.01 -19.93 10.41
N ALA A 71 -11.05 -19.30 9.87
CA ALA A 71 -11.20 -17.84 9.88
C ALA A 71 -11.10 -17.25 11.29
N GLU A 72 -11.72 -17.89 12.29
CA GLU A 72 -11.70 -17.40 13.68
C GLU A 72 -10.26 -17.34 14.24
N ASP A 73 -9.48 -18.40 14.01
CA ASP A 73 -8.09 -18.46 14.48
C ASP A 73 -7.19 -17.49 13.69
N ALA A 74 -7.47 -17.29 12.39
CA ALA A 74 -6.82 -16.24 11.62
C ALA A 74 -7.07 -14.85 12.20
N PHE A 75 -8.31 -14.53 12.62
CA PHE A 75 -8.60 -13.26 13.30
C PHE A 75 -7.88 -13.12 14.64
N LYS A 76 -7.73 -14.20 15.42
CA LYS A 76 -6.93 -14.19 16.66
C LYS A 76 -5.47 -13.87 16.39
N LYS A 77 -4.86 -14.51 15.38
CA LYS A 77 -3.47 -14.24 14.95
C LYS A 77 -3.27 -12.79 14.50
N VAL A 78 -4.21 -12.26 13.70
CA VAL A 78 -4.19 -10.84 13.26
C VAL A 78 -4.22 -9.90 14.47
N LYS A 79 -5.11 -10.15 15.43
CA LYS A 79 -5.20 -9.33 16.66
C LYS A 79 -3.93 -9.38 17.51
N GLN A 80 -3.20 -10.49 17.47
CA GLN A 80 -1.93 -10.68 18.19
C GLN A 80 -0.72 -10.10 17.44
N GLY A 81 -0.90 -9.55 16.24
CA GLY A 81 0.19 -8.96 15.45
C GLY A 81 1.18 -9.97 14.88
N GLN A 82 0.79 -11.25 14.76
CA GLN A 82 1.67 -12.33 14.29
C GLN A 82 1.78 -12.42 12.75
N VAL A 83 0.93 -11.69 12.03
CA VAL A 83 0.76 -11.79 10.57
C VAL A 83 0.58 -10.40 9.97
N ILE A 84 0.89 -10.25 8.68
CA ILE A 84 0.72 -9.00 7.92
C ILE A 84 -0.61 -9.01 7.15
N LYS A 85 -0.78 -9.97 6.23
CA LYS A 85 -2.03 -10.20 5.51
C LYS A 85 -2.34 -11.69 5.48
N VAL A 86 -3.53 -12.05 5.97
CA VAL A 86 -4.10 -13.40 5.82
C VAL A 86 -5.15 -13.36 4.72
N LEU A 87 -5.12 -14.35 3.83
CA LEU A 87 -6.22 -14.62 2.89
C LEU A 87 -7.05 -15.78 3.42
N ILE A 88 -8.36 -15.59 3.51
CA ILE A 88 -9.32 -16.62 3.90
C ILE A 88 -10.00 -17.08 2.62
N LYS A 89 -9.87 -18.36 2.30
CA LYS A 89 -10.54 -18.98 1.14
C LYS A 89 -12.06 -18.88 1.27
N GLY A 90 -12.76 -18.92 0.13
CA GLY A 90 -14.22 -18.96 0.13
C GLY A 90 -14.76 -20.21 0.86
N PRO A 91 -15.99 -20.19 1.41
CA PRO A 91 -16.57 -21.32 2.14
C PRO A 91 -16.73 -22.59 1.29
N ASN A 92 -16.74 -22.45 -0.03
CA ASN A 92 -16.87 -23.55 -1.00
C ASN A 92 -15.53 -23.89 -1.68
N GLU A 93 -14.44 -23.26 -1.28
CA GLU A 93 -13.11 -23.42 -1.86
C GLU A 93 -12.28 -24.32 -0.94
N GLN A 94 -11.85 -25.48 -1.45
CA GLN A 94 -10.99 -26.42 -0.72
C GLN A 94 -9.56 -25.87 -0.61
#